data_AF-A0A1W1HF12-F1
#
_entry.id   AF-A0A1W1HF12-F1
#
_cell.length_a   1.000
_cell.length_b   1.000
_cell.length_c   1.000
_cell.angle_alpha   90.00
_cell.angle_beta   90.00
_cell.angle_gamma   90.00
#
_symmetry.space_group_name_H-M   'P 1'
#
loop_
_entity.id
_entity.type
_entity.pdbx_description
1 polymer ?
#
loop_
_entity_poly.entity_id
_entity_poly.type
_entity_poly.pdbx_seq_one_letter_code
_entity_poly.pdbx_strand_id
1 'polypeptide(L)'
;MNDELKNNSELGSIAVLTANIFRATQTEEKLRRENVQGKTKANTTHFEVGKKVRQTIEELGGTMPEDLPTPNEDLKRLEKRVQKKLKGNHE
;
A
#
# COMPACT_ATOMS: atom_id res chain seq x y z
N MET A 1 9.51 -25.19 5.77
CA MET A 1 10.19 -23.92 6.11
C MET A 1 9.90 -22.78 5.12
N ASN A 2 9.29 -23.03 3.95
CA ASN A 2 9.09 -21.99 2.91
C ASN A 2 7.67 -21.40 2.84
N ASP A 3 6.67 -22.01 3.48
CA ASP A 3 5.28 -21.56 3.37
C ASP A 3 4.94 -20.41 4.35
N GLU A 4 5.47 -20.41 5.58
CA GLU A 4 5.27 -19.33 6.56
C GLU A 4 5.86 -17.99 6.11
N LEU A 5 7.08 -18.00 5.55
CA LEU A 5 7.72 -16.80 5.03
C LEU A 5 6.97 -16.21 3.83
N LYS A 6 6.40 -17.07 2.98
CA LYS A 6 5.62 -16.66 1.82
C LYS A 6 4.29 -16.02 2.26
N ASN A 7 3.60 -16.64 3.21
CA ASN A 7 2.35 -16.14 3.77
C ASN A 7 2.55 -14.78 4.46
N ASN A 8 3.64 -14.61 5.21
CA ASN A 8 3.95 -13.33 5.86
C ASN A 8 4.30 -12.22 4.84
N SER A 9 4.97 -12.55 3.73
CA SER A 9 5.27 -11.58 2.66
C SER A 9 4.03 -11.13 1.88
N GLU A 10 3.07 -12.03 1.68
CA GLU A 10 1.82 -11.75 0.97
C GLU A 10 0.88 -10.90 1.84
N LEU A 11 0.75 -11.25 3.13
CA LEU A 11 0.02 -10.44 4.11
C LEU A 11 0.64 -9.05 4.29
N GLY A 12 1.97 -8.94 4.34
CA GLY A 12 2.66 -7.66 4.39
C GLY A 12 2.40 -6.78 3.16
N SER A 13 2.39 -7.38 1.96
CA SER A 13 2.10 -6.67 0.71
C SER A 13 0.65 -6.16 0.66
N ILE A 14 -0.31 -6.97 1.14
CA ILE A 14 -1.71 -6.56 1.24
C ILE A 14 -1.86 -5.41 2.24
N ALA A 15 -1.20 -5.50 3.41
CA ALA A 15 -1.26 -4.45 4.43
C ALA A 15 -0.73 -3.09 3.93
N VAL A 16 0.39 -3.06 3.19
CA VAL A 16 0.90 -1.82 2.56
C VAL A 16 -0.12 -1.22 1.62
N LEU A 17 -0.65 -2.06 0.73
CA LEU A 17 -1.57 -1.61 -0.29
C LEU A 17 -2.84 -1.05 0.36
N THR A 18 -3.38 -1.74 1.35
CA THR A 18 -4.54 -1.29 2.13
C THR A 18 -4.24 0.01 2.86
N ALA A 19 -3.09 0.15 3.51
CA ALA A 19 -2.70 1.38 4.19
C ALA A 19 -2.61 2.58 3.24
N ASN A 20 -2.06 2.37 2.03
CA ASN A 20 -1.97 3.42 1.01
C ASN A 20 -3.36 3.83 0.49
N ILE A 21 -4.19 2.85 0.12
CA ILE A 21 -5.57 3.11 -0.34
C ILE A 21 -6.35 3.84 0.75
N PHE A 22 -6.26 3.36 1.99
CA PHE A 22 -6.96 3.96 3.12
C PHE A 22 -6.52 5.41 3.36
N ARG A 23 -5.21 5.70 3.36
CA ARG A 23 -4.69 7.07 3.44
C ARG A 23 -5.25 7.96 2.33
N ALA A 24 -5.27 7.47 1.09
CA ALA A 24 -5.76 8.23 -0.06
C ALA A 24 -7.25 8.55 0.08
N THR A 25 -8.08 7.53 0.35
CA THR A 25 -9.52 7.68 0.54
C THR A 25 -9.85 8.63 1.69
N GLN A 26 -9.21 8.46 2.86
CA GLN A 26 -9.45 9.33 4.01
C GLN A 26 -8.97 10.77 3.77
N THR A 27 -7.89 10.94 3.00
CA THR A 27 -7.46 12.29 2.58
C THR A 27 -8.50 12.94 1.69
N GLU A 28 -8.98 12.24 0.67
CA GLU A 28 -10.01 12.76 -0.24
C GLU A 28 -11.29 13.15 0.50
N GLU A 29 -11.77 12.28 1.39
CA GLU A 29 -12.93 12.56 2.23
C GLU A 29 -12.72 13.80 3.11
N LYS A 30 -11.54 13.94 3.73
CA LYS A 30 -11.20 15.10 4.57
C LYS A 30 -11.10 16.39 3.74
N LEU A 31 -10.46 16.34 2.57
CA LEU A 31 -10.37 17.49 1.66
C LEU A 31 -11.75 18.00 1.25
N ARG A 32 -12.67 17.08 0.91
CA ARG A 32 -14.04 17.42 0.53
C ARG A 32 -14.84 17.98 1.71
N ARG A 33 -14.78 17.32 2.87
CA ARG A 33 -15.55 17.71 4.07
C ARG A 33 -15.16 19.08 4.59
N GLU A 34 -13.86 19.40 4.58
CA GLU A 34 -13.31 20.66 5.09
C GLU A 34 -13.16 21.73 4.00
N ASN A 35 -13.61 21.44 2.77
CA ASN A 35 -13.48 22.29 1.59
C ASN A 35 -12.05 22.85 1.42
N VAL A 36 -11.06 21.98 1.58
CA VAL A 36 -9.65 22.34 1.55
C VAL A 36 -9.24 22.64 0.12
N GLN A 37 -8.78 23.86 -0.13
CA GLN A 37 -8.33 24.32 -1.44
C GLN A 37 -6.86 24.74 -1.43
N GLY A 38 -6.21 24.55 -2.57
CA GLY A 38 -4.81 24.91 -2.78
C GLY A 38 -3.83 23.80 -2.41
N LYS A 39 -2.75 23.71 -3.19
CA LYS A 39 -1.73 22.66 -3.10
C LYS A 39 -1.12 22.52 -1.70
N THR A 40 -0.76 23.63 -1.06
CA THR A 40 -0.12 23.59 0.26
C THR A 40 -1.03 22.99 1.31
N LYS A 41 -2.29 23.42 1.38
CA LYS A 41 -3.23 22.89 2.37
C LYS A 41 -3.56 21.43 2.09
N ALA A 42 -3.74 21.05 0.82
CA ALA A 42 -3.98 19.66 0.45
C ALA A 42 -2.82 18.74 0.86
N ASN A 43 -1.58 19.20 0.66
CA ASN A 43 -0.38 18.48 1.09
C ASN A 43 -0.33 18.33 2.61
N THR A 44 -0.65 19.39 3.37
CA THR A 44 -0.72 19.32 4.83
C THR A 44 -1.78 18.32 5.29
N THR A 45 -2.99 18.36 4.71
CA THR A 45 -4.07 17.42 5.02
C THR A 45 -3.65 15.96 4.74
N HIS A 46 -3.04 15.69 3.59
CA HIS A 46 -2.53 14.36 3.25
C HIS A 46 -1.45 13.88 4.23
N PHE A 47 -0.55 14.78 4.66
CA PHE A 47 0.48 14.47 5.66
C PHE A 47 -0.13 14.12 7.02
N GLU A 48 -1.10 14.90 7.50
CA GLU A 48 -1.79 14.64 8.76
C GLU A 48 -2.54 13.30 8.76
N VAL A 49 -3.25 12.99 7.68
CA VAL A 49 -3.93 11.70 7.51
C VAL A 49 -2.91 10.57 7.50
N GLY A 50 -1.83 10.69 6.72
CA GLY A 50 -0.76 9.70 6.71
C GLY A 50 -0.10 9.49 8.07
N LYS A 51 0.08 10.55 8.87
CA LYS A 51 0.58 10.45 10.25
C LYS A 51 -0.36 9.63 11.12
N LYS A 52 -1.67 9.87 11.06
CA LYS A 52 -2.66 9.10 11.83
C LYS A 52 -2.67 7.63 11.44
N VAL A 53 -2.62 7.33 10.14
CA VAL A 53 -2.54 5.94 9.66
C VAL A 53 -1.33 5.22 10.24
N ARG A 54 -0.16 5.86 10.23
CA ARG A 54 1.07 5.32 10.84
C ARG A 54 0.93 5.09 12.34
N GLN A 55 0.38 6.07 13.06
CA GLN A 55 0.11 5.94 14.50
C GLN A 55 -0.81 4.75 14.79
N THR A 56 -1.87 4.56 14.01
CA THR A 56 -2.77 3.41 14.18
C THR A 56 -2.08 2.08 13.90
N ILE A 57 -1.19 2.01 12.89
CA ILE A 57 -0.41 0.79 12.61
C ILE A 57 0.49 0.46 13.81
N GLU A 58 1.18 1.46 14.36
CA GLU A 58 2.04 1.32 15.54
C GLU A 58 1.25 0.89 16.78
N GLU A 59 0.10 1.54 17.05
CA GLU A 59 -0.79 1.22 18.18
C GLU A 59 -1.34 -0.22 18.11
N LEU A 60 -1.59 -0.73 16.91
CA LEU A 60 -2.03 -2.11 16.67
C LEU A 60 -0.89 -3.13 16.70
N GLY A 61 0.36 -2.69 16.90
CA GLY A 61 1.55 -3.55 16.87
C GLY A 61 1.89 -4.07 15.47
N GLY A 62 1.41 -3.37 14.43
CA GLY A 62 1.68 -3.71 13.03
C GLY A 62 3.06 -3.25 12.56
N THR A 63 3.57 -3.87 11.50
CA THR A 63 4.81 -3.43 10.85
C THR A 63 4.56 -2.17 10.03
N MET A 64 5.46 -1.19 10.15
CA MET A 64 5.35 0.06 9.41
C MET A 64 5.47 -0.16 7.91
N PRO A 65 4.67 0.55 7.09
CA PRO A 65 4.73 0.43 5.63
C PRO A 65 6.12 0.69 5.04
N GLU A 66 6.89 1.60 5.64
CA GLU A 66 8.26 1.94 5.25
C GLU A 66 9.32 0.89 5.60
N ASP A 67 9.04 0.05 6.59
CA ASP A 67 9.95 -1.02 7.06
C ASP A 67 9.68 -2.34 6.32
N LEU A 68 8.64 -2.40 5.49
CA LEU A 68 8.31 -3.59 4.73
C LEU A 68 9.32 -3.80 3.58
N PRO A 69 9.72 -5.06 3.32
CA PRO A 69 10.73 -5.35 2.33
C PRO A 69 10.27 -4.89 0.95
N THR A 70 11.17 -4.23 0.21
CA THR A 70 10.91 -3.93 -1.19
C THR A 70 10.78 -5.24 -1.96
N PRO A 71 9.75 -5.42 -2.80
CA PRO A 71 9.60 -6.62 -3.61
C PRO A 71 10.86 -6.90 -4.43
N ASN A 72 11.35 -8.14 -4.39
CA ASN A 72 12.53 -8.58 -5.15
C ASN A 72 12.30 -8.61 -6.66
N GLU A 73 11.05 -8.54 -7.11
CA GLU A 73 10.66 -8.57 -8.51
C GLU A 73 10.10 -7.22 -8.95
N ASP A 74 10.70 -6.69 -10.01
CA ASP A 74 10.18 -5.52 -10.73
C ASP A 74 8.84 -5.84 -11.41
N LEU A 75 7.91 -4.90 -11.36
CA LEU A 75 6.56 -5.01 -11.94
C LEU A 75 6.62 -5.47 -13.40
N LYS A 76 7.55 -4.94 -14.20
CA LYS A 76 7.70 -5.32 -15.61
C LYS A 76 8.09 -6.79 -15.80
N ARG A 77 8.87 -7.35 -14.88
CA ARG A 77 9.28 -8.77 -14.91
C ARG A 77 8.11 -9.65 -14.50
N LEU A 78 7.35 -9.22 -13.49
CA LEU A 78 6.13 -9.89 -13.05
C LEU A 78 5.08 -9.95 -14.17
N GLU A 79 4.80 -8.81 -14.81
CA GLU A 79 3.87 -8.70 -15.94
C GLU A 79 4.25 -9.67 -17.07
N LYS A 80 5.52 -9.68 -17.50
CA LYS A 80 6.00 -10.62 -18.53
C LYS A 80 5.82 -12.08 -18.13
N ARG A 81 6.07 -12.42 -16.87
CA ARG A 81 5.89 -13.79 -16.35
C ARG A 81 4.42 -14.21 -16.35
N VAL A 82 3.52 -13.34 -15.88
CA VAL A 82 2.08 -13.58 -15.86
C VAL A 82 1.55 -13.73 -17.28
N GLN A 83 1.94 -12.85 -18.20
CA GLN A 83 1.57 -12.92 -19.62
C GLN A 83 2.06 -14.22 -20.28
N LYS A 84 3.29 -14.66 -19.98
CA LYS A 84 3.82 -15.93 -20.49
C LYS A 84 3.05 -17.15 -19.95
N LYS A 85 2.66 -17.15 -18.68
CA LYS A 85 1.81 -18.21 -18.08
C LYS A 85 0.43 -18.26 -18.72
N LEU A 86 -0.20 -17.11 -18.97
CA LEU A 86 -1.52 -17.03 -19.60
C LEU A 86 -1.50 -17.52 -21.05
N LYS A 87 -0.41 -17.30 -21.78
CA LYS A 87 -0.25 -17.78 -23.16
C LYS A 87 0.09 -19.27 -23.26
N GLY A 88 0.70 -19.86 -22.23
CA GLY A 88 1.06 -21.29 -22.20
C GLY A 88 -0.08 -22.24 -21.78
N ASN A 89 -1.22 -21.71 -21.33
CA ASN A 89 -2.41 -22.50 -20.97
C ASN A 89 -3.42 -22.64 -22.13
N HIS A 90 -3.03 -22.27 -23.35
CA HIS A 90 -3.85 -22.37 -24.57
C HIS A 90 -3.35 -23.44 -25.55
N GLU A 91 -2.62 -24.45 -25.08
CA GLU A 91 -2.23 -25.65 -25.84
C GLU A 91 -2.93 -26.90 -25.31
#